data_AF-A0A4V3FUE6-F1
#
_entry.id   AF-A0A4V3FUE6-F1
#
_cell.length_a   1.000
_cell.length_b   1.000
_cell.length_c   1.000
_cell.angle_alpha   90.00
_cell.angle_beta   90.00
_cell.angle_gamma   90.00
#
_symmetry.space_group_name_H-M   'P 1'
#
loop_
_entity.id
_entity.type
_entity.pdbx_description
1 polymer ?
#
loop_
_entity_poly.entity_id
_entity_poly.type
_entity_poly.pdbx_seq_one_letter_code
_entity_poly.pdbx_strand_id
1 'polypeptide(L)'
;MRRLRLRCEDCGEVTLPASDVIVSGAAEPGRVNCSFRCPVCGGASEQGCDVAAGRLLLMGGARTRPAAEPVAPPIGLADLVLLRELLNRPDFVDIMAKKG
;
A
#
# COMPACT_ATOMS: atom_id res chain seq x y z
N MET A 1 1.15 19.14 17.89
CA MET A 1 0.69 18.26 16.78
C MET A 1 1.08 18.90 15.45
N ARG A 2 1.74 18.17 14.55
CA ARG A 2 2.14 18.71 13.23
C ARG A 2 0.90 18.84 12.33
N ARG A 3 0.81 19.94 11.58
CA ARG A 3 -0.22 20.16 10.57
C ARG A 3 0.39 19.98 9.19
N LEU A 4 -0.33 19.34 8.30
CA LEU A 4 0.07 19.06 6.93
C LEU A 4 -0.77 19.88 5.97
N ARG A 5 -0.13 20.36 4.90
CA ARG A 5 -0.78 20.99 3.77
C ARG A 5 -0.98 19.93 2.70
N LEU A 6 -2.23 19.66 2.36
CA LEU A 6 -2.63 18.70 1.33
C LEU A 6 -3.62 19.37 0.39
N ARG A 7 -3.84 18.78 -0.79
CA ARG A 7 -4.72 19.37 -1.80
C ARG A 7 -5.98 18.52 -1.95
N CYS A 8 -7.12 19.12 -1.66
CA CYS A 8 -8.43 18.61 -2.03
C CYS A 8 -8.73 19.02 -3.49
N GLU A 9 -9.33 18.14 -4.27
CA GLU A 9 -9.66 18.43 -5.67
C GLU A 9 -10.70 19.57 -5.80
N ASP A 10 -11.70 19.60 -4.92
CA ASP A 10 -12.77 20.60 -4.97
C ASP A 10 -12.42 21.92 -4.26
N CYS A 11 -11.69 21.84 -3.13
CA CYS A 11 -11.42 23.00 -2.28
C CYS A 11 -10.02 23.60 -2.46
N GLY A 12 -9.12 22.92 -3.17
CA GLY A 12 -7.72 23.32 -3.29
C GLY A 12 -6.88 22.98 -2.05
N GLU A 13 -5.96 23.86 -1.68
CA GLU A 13 -5.01 23.59 -0.59
C GLU A 13 -5.69 23.70 0.79
N VAL A 14 -5.58 22.65 1.59
CA VAL A 14 -6.18 22.53 2.92
C VAL A 14 -5.14 22.13 3.96
N THR A 15 -5.33 22.60 5.19
CA THR A 15 -4.41 22.32 6.30
C THR A 15 -5.09 21.50 7.38
N LEU A 16 -4.64 20.27 7.58
CA LEU A 16 -5.22 19.32 8.53
C LEU A 16 -4.16 18.71 9.47
N PRO A 17 -4.56 18.17 10.63
CA PRO A 17 -3.67 17.44 11.52
C PRO A 17 -3.06 16.23 10.79
N ALA A 18 -1.79 15.93 11.08
CA ALA A 18 -1.16 14.75 10.52
C ALA A 18 -1.89 13.45 10.87
N SER A 19 -2.49 13.38 12.08
CA SER A 19 -3.27 12.24 12.56
C SER A 19 -4.49 11.88 11.71
N ASP A 20 -4.94 12.80 10.86
CA ASP A 20 -6.13 12.67 10.03
C ASP A 20 -5.79 12.24 8.60
N VAL A 21 -4.49 12.04 8.33
CA VAL A 21 -3.97 11.52 7.06
C VAL A 21 -3.68 10.04 7.21
N ILE A 22 -4.11 9.26 6.22
CA ILE A 22 -3.92 7.82 6.15
C ILE A 22 -3.02 7.52 4.95
N VAL A 23 -1.90 6.86 5.20
CA VAL A 23 -0.98 6.35 4.17
C VAL A 23 -1.25 4.86 3.97
N SER A 24 -1.50 4.45 2.73
CA SER A 24 -1.71 3.05 2.33
C SER A 24 -0.80 2.66 1.18
N GLY A 25 -0.56 1.36 1.01
CA GLY A 25 0.15 0.87 -0.18
C GLY A 25 -0.61 1.23 -1.46
N ALA A 26 0.12 1.59 -2.52
CA ALA A 26 -0.43 1.74 -3.86
C ALA A 26 -0.29 0.42 -4.65
N ALA A 27 -1.06 0.27 -5.73
CA ALA A 27 -0.92 -0.86 -6.65
C ALA A 27 0.42 -0.83 -7.41
N GLU A 28 0.97 0.36 -7.64
CA GLU A 28 2.27 0.54 -8.28
C GLU A 28 3.42 0.35 -7.28
N PRO A 29 4.46 -0.44 -7.63
CA PRO A 29 5.65 -0.56 -6.80
C PRO A 29 6.36 0.79 -6.65
N GLY A 30 6.73 1.12 -5.41
CA GLY A 30 7.41 2.39 -5.11
C GLY A 30 6.49 3.60 -4.93
N ARG A 31 5.16 3.40 -4.97
CA ARG A 31 4.18 4.42 -4.59
C ARG A 31 3.37 4.03 -3.36
N VAL A 32 2.79 5.05 -2.74
CA VAL A 32 1.80 4.95 -1.67
C VAL A 32 0.65 5.90 -1.95
N ASN A 33 -0.54 5.59 -1.45
CA ASN A 33 -1.68 6.50 -1.50
C ASN A 33 -1.81 7.22 -0.16
N CYS A 34 -2.02 8.53 -0.21
CA CYS A 34 -2.33 9.34 0.95
C CYS A 34 -3.79 9.77 0.84
N SER A 35 -4.59 9.37 1.82
CA SER A 35 -6.02 9.66 1.89
C SER A 35 -6.34 10.49 3.12
N PHE A 36 -7.28 11.41 2.97
CA PHE A 36 -7.75 12.27 4.06
C PHE A 36 -9.18 12.77 3.80
N ARG A 37 -9.84 13.26 4.85
CA ARG A 37 -11.10 14.00 4.72
C ARG A 37 -10.83 15.50 4.66
N CYS A 38 -11.35 16.14 3.64
CA CYS A 38 -11.27 17.59 3.51
C CYS A 38 -12.07 18.25 4.65
N PRO A 39 -11.46 19.15 5.44
CA PRO A 39 -12.15 19.82 6.54
C PRO A 39 -13.17 20.88 6.05
N VAL A 40 -13.15 21.24 4.77
CA VAL A 40 -14.04 22.26 4.17
C VAL A 40 -15.30 21.63 3.60
N CYS A 41 -15.16 20.69 2.65
CA CYS A 41 -16.30 20.03 2.00
C CYS A 41 -16.69 18.69 2.63
N GLY A 42 -15.87 18.14 3.52
CA GLY A 42 -16.07 16.80 4.10
C GLY A 42 -15.76 15.64 3.15
N GLY A 43 -15.42 15.93 1.89
CA GLY A 43 -15.09 14.94 0.86
C GLY A 43 -13.85 14.12 1.20
N ALA A 44 -13.85 12.85 0.80
CA ALA A 44 -12.65 12.03 0.85
C ALA A 44 -11.76 12.38 -0.36
N SER A 45 -10.49 12.67 -0.10
CA SER A 45 -9.49 12.89 -1.14
C SER A 45 -8.40 11.85 -1.01
N GLU A 46 -7.98 11.28 -2.15
CA GLU A 46 -6.90 10.32 -2.25
C GLU A 46 -5.90 10.79 -3.30
N GLN A 47 -4.62 10.78 -2.95
CA GLN A 47 -3.54 11.24 -3.83
C GLN A 47 -2.38 10.25 -3.80
N GLY A 48 -1.81 9.97 -4.97
CA GLY A 48 -0.57 9.20 -5.08
C GLY A 48 0.62 10.00 -4.56
N CYS A 49 1.46 9.36 -3.76
CA CYS A 49 2.71 9.90 -3.23
C CYS A 49 3.83 8.89 -3.42
N ASP A 50 5.06 9.38 -3.47
CA ASP A 50 6.24 8.54 -3.43
C ASP A 50 6.44 7.98 -2.00
N VAL A 51 7.14 6.85 -1.90
CA VAL A 51 7.40 6.19 -0.61
C VAL A 51 8.19 7.10 0.34
N ALA A 52 9.05 7.98 -0.16
CA ALA A 52 9.80 8.89 0.69
C ALA A 52 8.88 9.94 1.33
N ALA A 53 7.98 10.59 0.56
CA ALA A 53 6.95 11.45 1.12
C ALA A 53 6.03 10.70 2.08
N GLY A 54 5.58 9.48 1.72
CA GLY A 54 4.80 8.62 2.61
C GLY A 54 5.47 8.41 3.96
N ARG A 55 6.78 8.13 3.96
CA ARG A 55 7.57 7.96 5.18
C ARG A 55 7.66 9.24 6.00
N LEU A 56 7.81 10.39 5.35
CA LEU A 56 7.82 11.70 6.03
C LEU A 56 6.46 12.00 6.69
N LEU A 57 5.36 11.66 6.02
CA LEU A 57 4.00 11.81 6.56
C LEU A 57 3.81 10.95 7.81
N LEU A 58 4.25 9.68 7.77
CA LEU A 58 4.20 8.76 8.91
C LEU A 58 5.05 9.26 10.09
N MET A 59 6.28 9.74 9.83
CA MET A 59 7.10 10.40 10.86
C MET A 59 6.47 11.70 11.38
N GLY A 60 5.60 12.34 10.59
CA GLY A 60 4.81 13.50 10.98
C GLY A 60 3.60 13.16 11.87
N GLY A 61 3.27 11.88 12.03
CA GLY A 61 2.12 11.40 12.81
C GLY A 61 0.91 10.97 11.98
N ALA A 62 1.07 10.79 10.66
CA ALA A 62 0.07 10.14 9.83
C ALA A 62 -0.10 8.67 10.20
N ARG A 63 -1.29 8.13 9.93
CA ARG A 63 -1.63 6.74 10.24
C ARG A 63 -1.33 5.87 9.04
N THR A 64 -0.91 4.63 9.26
CA THR A 64 -0.91 3.63 8.19
C THR A 64 -2.29 2.98 8.13
N ARG A 65 -2.78 2.71 6.92
CA ARG A 65 -3.79 1.67 6.75
C ARG A 65 -3.02 0.35 6.62
N PRO A 66 -3.25 -0.64 7.49
CA PRO A 66 -2.69 -1.96 7.25
C PRO A 66 -3.18 -2.43 5.88
N ALA A 67 -2.27 -3.00 5.09
CA ALA A 67 -2.67 -3.71 3.88
C ALA A 67 -3.74 -4.72 4.31
N ALA A 68 -4.84 -4.79 3.56
CA ALA A 68 -5.76 -5.91 3.74
C ALA A 68 -4.90 -7.18 3.69
N GLU A 69 -5.01 -8.04 4.70
CA GLU A 69 -4.28 -9.30 4.70
C GLU A 69 -4.53 -9.94 3.33
N PRO A 70 -3.47 -10.31 2.59
CA PRO A 70 -3.67 -10.97 1.33
C PRO A 70 -4.55 -12.18 1.64
N VAL A 71 -5.73 -12.23 1.02
CA VAL A 71 -6.64 -13.38 1.09
C VAL A 71 -5.99 -14.48 0.27
N ALA A 72 -4.93 -15.07 0.83
CA ALA A 72 -4.30 -16.25 0.28
C ALA A 72 -5.21 -17.43 0.60
N PRO A 73 -5.53 -18.30 -0.38
CA PRO A 73 -6.19 -19.55 -0.07
C PRO A 73 -5.34 -20.32 0.95
N PRO A 74 -5.96 -20.98 1.94
CA PRO A 74 -5.21 -21.74 2.93
C PRO A 74 -4.40 -22.82 2.20
N ILE A 75 -3.08 -22.80 2.39
CA ILE A 75 -2.18 -23.80 1.82
C ILE A 75 -2.44 -25.12 2.55
N GLY A 76 -2.91 -26.12 1.81
CA GLY A 76 -3.16 -27.46 2.31
C GLY A 76 -1.97 -28.40 2.12
N LEU A 77 -2.08 -29.61 2.67
CA LEU A 77 -1.05 -30.65 2.51
C LEU A 77 -0.83 -31.00 1.03
N ALA A 78 -1.89 -30.98 0.21
CA ALA A 78 -1.80 -31.23 -1.23
C ALA A 78 -0.90 -30.21 -1.95
N ASP A 79 -0.99 -28.94 -1.57
CA ASP A 79 -0.14 -27.87 -2.15
C ASP A 79 1.33 -28.07 -1.77
N LEU A 80 1.61 -28.54 -0.55
CA LEU A 80 2.97 -28.85 -0.11
C LEU A 80 3.56 -30.07 -0.83
N VAL A 81 2.74 -31.08 -1.12
CA VAL A 81 3.15 -32.25 -1.93
C VAL A 81 3.46 -31.81 -3.36
N LEU A 82 2.59 -31.00 -3.97
CA LEU A 82 2.81 -30.48 -5.31
C LEU A 82 4.09 -29.61 -5.39
N LEU A 83 4.31 -28.77 -4.39
CA LEU A 83 5.53 -27.96 -4.30
C LEU A 83 6.79 -28.85 -4.18
N ARG A 84 6.73 -29.90 -3.34
CA ARG A 84 7.82 -30.87 -3.19
C ARG A 84 8.13 -31.59 -4.49
N GLU A 85 7.11 -32.01 -5.24
CA GLU A 85 7.27 -32.63 -6.55
C GLU A 85 7.91 -31.67 -7.55
N LEU A 86 7.43 -30.42 -7.61
CA LEU A 86 8.00 -29.38 -8.47
C LEU A 86 9.46 -29.10 -8.16
N LEU A 87 9.82 -28.99 -6.88
CA LEU A 87 11.21 -28.73 -6.46
C LEU A 87 12.16 -29.90 -6.75
N ASN A 88 11.64 -31.13 -6.81
CA ASN A 88 12.43 -32.32 -7.13
C ASN A 88 12.58 -32.55 -8.64
N ARG A 89 11.94 -31.74 -9.48
CA ARG A 89 12.08 -31.87 -10.93
C ARG A 89 13.44 -31.36 -11.39
N PRO A 90 14.11 -32.06 -12.33
CA PRO A 90 15.42 -31.65 -12.85
C PRO A 90 15.34 -30.36 -13.69
N ASP A 91 14.16 -30.04 -14.23
CA ASP A 91 13.90 -28.85 -15.04
C ASP A 91 13.29 -27.69 -14.25
N PHE A 92 13.27 -27.76 -12.91
CA PHE A 92 12.64 -26.74 -12.06
C PHE A 92 13.19 -25.32 -12.33
N VAL A 93 14.52 -25.20 -12.46
CA VAL A 93 15.19 -23.92 -12.71
C VAL A 93 14.78 -23.33 -14.06
N ASP A 94 14.66 -24.18 -15.09
CA ASP A 94 14.25 -23.76 -16.44
C ASP A 94 12.77 -23.35 -16.50
N ILE A 95 11.91 -24.03 -15.73
CA ILE A 95 10.49 -23.68 -15.59
C ILE A 95 10.33 -22.29 -14.94
N MET A 96 11.10 -22.01 -13.88
CA MET A 96 11.04 -20.72 -13.18
C MET A 96 11.62 -19.57 -14.00
N ALA A 97 12.67 -19.83 -14.79
CA ALA A 97 13.31 -18.83 -15.64
C ALA A 97 12.42 -18.38 -16.81
N LYS A 98 11.49 -19.20 -17.29
CA LYS A 98 10.57 -18.87 -18.40
C LYS A 98 9.41 -17.95 -18.02
N LYS A 99 9.21 -17.64 -16.73
CA LYS A 99 8.11 -16.81 -16.23
C LYS A 99 8.54 -15.37 -15.85
N GLY A 100 9.71 -14.93 -16.29
CA GLY A 100 10.21 -13.55 -16.16
C GLY A 100 9.77 -12.65 -17.29
#